data_AF-R6JST6-F1
#
_entry.id   AF-R6JST6-F1
#
_cell.length_a   1.000
_cell.length_b   1.000
_cell.length_c   1.000
_cell.angle_alpha   90.00
_cell.angle_beta   90.00
_cell.angle_gamma   90.00
#
_symmetry.space_group_name_H-M   'P 1'
#
loop_
_entity.id
_entity.type
_entity.pdbx_description
1 polymer ?
#
loop_
_entity_poly.entity_id
_entity_poly.type
_entity_poly.pdbx_seq_one_letter_code
_entity_poly.pdbx_strand_id
1 'polypeptide(L)'
;MGGKYDPFGTCRQCGDRILWVKTKAGKNMPVNPELVNYKAVPGGKERIVTPEGVVVAGEKCSVDEAEGCGYISHFATCSRR
;
A
#
# COMPACT_ATOMS: atom_id res chain seq x y z
N MET A 1 -21.99 6.14 15.27
CA MET A 1 -21.09 7.11 15.93
C MET A 1 -19.81 6.40 16.29
N GLY A 2 -18.63 6.98 16.01
CA GLY A 2 -17.39 6.53 16.68
C GLY A 2 -16.12 6.63 15.84
N GLY A 3 -15.54 7.83 15.76
CA GLY A 3 -14.13 8.05 15.46
C GLY A 3 -13.72 7.92 14.00
N LYS A 4 -13.61 9.05 13.29
CA LYS A 4 -12.75 9.15 12.12
C LYS A 4 -11.30 8.98 12.61
N TYR A 5 -10.82 7.75 12.70
CA TYR A 5 -9.39 7.50 12.83
C TYR A 5 -8.75 8.04 11.56
N ASP A 6 -7.91 9.06 11.68
CA ASP A 6 -7.04 9.46 10.59
C ASP A 6 -6.20 8.22 10.21
N PRO A 7 -6.42 7.63 9.01
CA PRO A 7 -5.67 6.44 8.62
C PRO A 7 -4.22 6.81 8.29
N PHE A 8 -3.85 8.09 8.34
CA PHE A 8 -2.51 8.56 8.09
C PHE A 8 -1.66 8.51 9.35
N GLY A 9 -0.40 8.13 9.19
CA GLY A 9 0.62 8.22 10.22
C GLY A 9 1.94 8.70 9.63
N THR A 10 2.97 8.69 10.46
CA THR A 10 4.34 9.00 10.05
C THR A 10 5.21 7.79 10.32
N CYS A 11 5.98 7.36 9.33
CA CYS A 11 6.94 6.28 9.48
C CYS A 11 7.97 6.70 10.53
N ARG A 12 8.12 5.89 11.58
CA ARG A 12 9.07 6.16 12.66
C ARG A 12 10.53 6.06 12.24
N GLN A 13 10.82 5.40 11.12
CA GLN A 13 12.20 5.21 10.65
C GLN A 13 12.66 6.31 9.71
N CYS A 14 11.91 6.57 8.63
CA CYS A 14 12.27 7.59 7.65
C CYS A 14 11.61 8.95 7.87
N GLY A 15 10.52 9.03 8.65
CA GLY A 15 9.76 10.26 8.84
C GLY A 15 8.73 10.55 7.74
N ASP A 16 8.59 9.67 6.74
CA ASP A 16 7.64 9.88 5.65
C ASP A 16 6.19 9.67 6.10
N ARG A 17 5.25 10.32 5.42
CA ARG A 17 3.82 10.09 5.62
C ARG A 17 3.44 8.70 5.09
N ILE A 18 2.76 7.93 5.93
CA ILE A 18 2.24 6.60 5.62
C ILE A 18 0.72 6.58 5.79
N LEU A 19 0.07 5.63 5.13
CA LEU A 19 -1.33 5.28 5.30
C LEU A 19 -1.39 3.89 5.95
N TRP A 20 -2.26 3.71 6.92
CA TRP A 20 -2.52 2.44 7.60
C TRP A 20 -3.74 1.80 6.98
N VAL A 21 -3.52 0.72 6.23
CA VAL A 21 -4.60 -0.07 5.63
C VAL A 21 -4.77 -1.36 6.41
N LYS A 22 -5.99 -1.65 6.87
CA LYS A 22 -6.30 -2.91 7.53
C LYS A 22 -6.41 -4.01 6.47
N THR A 23 -5.46 -4.93 6.47
CA THR A 23 -5.47 -6.05 5.53
C THR A 23 -6.55 -7.08 5.90
N LYS A 24 -6.98 -7.89 4.93
CA LYS A 24 -7.90 -9.03 5.15
C LYS A 24 -7.35 -10.05 6.15
N ALA A 25 -6.03 -10.12 6.31
CA ALA A 25 -5.37 -10.92 7.33
C ALA A 25 -5.49 -10.34 8.76
N GLY A 26 -6.18 -9.21 8.94
CA GLY A 26 -6.44 -8.58 10.23
C GLY A 26 -5.33 -7.66 10.74
N LYS A 27 -4.18 -7.58 10.05
CA LYS A 27 -3.05 -6.71 10.41
C LYS A 27 -3.16 -5.37 9.69
N ASN A 28 -2.77 -4.28 10.36
CA ASN A 28 -2.58 -2.98 9.72
C ASN A 28 -1.24 -2.96 9.00
N MET A 29 -1.27 -2.61 7.72
CA MET A 29 -0.09 -2.50 6.87
C MET A 29 0.20 -1.01 6.64
N PRO A 30 1.44 -0.53 6.90
CA PRO A 30 1.87 0.79 6.48
C PRO A 30 2.11 0.78 4.96
N VAL A 31 1.42 1.66 4.26
CA VAL A 31 1.52 1.81 2.81
C VAL A 31 1.81 3.27 2.48
N ASN A 32 2.34 3.51 1.28
CA ASN A 32 2.49 4.87 0.81
C ASN A 32 1.10 5.46 0.52
N PRO A 33 0.85 6.74 0.86
CA PRO A 33 -0.43 7.38 0.62
C PRO A 33 -0.69 7.65 -0.88
N GLU A 34 0.33 7.51 -1.73
CA GLU A 34 0.18 7.59 -3.18
C GLU A 34 -0.56 6.35 -3.71
N LEU A 35 -1.69 6.59 -4.38
CA LEU A 35 -2.41 5.56 -5.11
C LEU A 35 -1.69 5.30 -6.43
N VAL A 36 -1.34 4.05 -6.68
CA VAL A 36 -0.68 3.61 -7.90
C VAL A 36 -1.55 2.63 -8.66
N ASN A 37 -1.42 2.66 -9.98
CA ASN A 37 -1.98 1.64 -10.84
C ASN A 37 -1.02 0.45 -10.86
N TYR A 38 -1.57 -0.76 -10.80
CA TYR A 38 -0.79 -1.97 -10.76
C TYR A 38 -1.35 -3.03 -11.70
N LYS A 39 -0.46 -3.92 -12.11
CA LYS A 39 -0.77 -5.16 -12.81
C LYS A 39 -0.42 -6.32 -11.89
N ALA A 40 -1.32 -7.28 -11.76
CA ALA A 40 -1.07 -8.45 -10.92
C ALA A 40 -0.10 -9.36 -11.65
N VAL A 41 1.08 -9.55 -11.08
CA VAL A 41 2.14 -10.38 -11.66
C VAL A 41 2.45 -11.51 -10.69
N PRO A 42 2.30 -12.79 -11.09
CA PRO A 42 2.67 -13.91 -10.24
C PRO A 42 4.16 -13.82 -9.90
N GLY A 43 4.49 -13.59 -8.63
CA GLY A 43 5.88 -13.38 -8.19
C GLY A 43 6.42 -11.95 -8.36
N GLY A 44 5.55 -10.97 -8.62
CA GLY A 44 5.91 -9.55 -8.68
C GLY A 44 6.68 -9.09 -7.44
N LYS A 45 7.63 -8.17 -7.65
CA LYS A 45 8.53 -7.67 -6.60
C LYS A 45 7.82 -6.71 -5.66
N GLU A 46 6.81 -5.98 -6.14
CA GLU A 46 6.05 -5.04 -5.33
C GLU A 46 4.88 -5.72 -4.63
N ARG A 47 4.63 -5.25 -3.40
CA ARG A 47 3.47 -5.63 -2.61
C ARG A 47 2.48 -4.48 -2.65
N ILE A 48 1.48 -4.64 -3.50
CA ILE A 48 0.39 -3.68 -3.63
C ILE A 48 -0.69 -4.06 -2.62
N VAL A 49 -1.18 -3.10 -1.85
CA VAL A 49 -2.30 -3.28 -0.93
C VAL A 49 -3.47 -2.49 -1.47
N THR A 50 -4.57 -3.18 -1.78
CA THR A 50 -5.79 -2.51 -2.26
C THR A 50 -6.48 -1.77 -1.10
N PRO A 51 -7.33 -0.78 -1.39
CA PRO A 51 -8.16 -0.12 -0.36
C PRO A 51 -9.03 -1.09 0.44
N GLU A 52 -9.39 -2.24 -0.14
CA GLU A 52 -10.14 -3.31 0.51
C GLU A 52 -9.30 -4.19 1.44
N GLY A 53 -7.99 -3.93 1.53
CA GLY A 53 -7.05 -4.65 2.37
C GLY A 53 -6.55 -5.96 1.75
N VAL A 54 -6.68 -6.16 0.44
CA VAL A 54 -6.10 -7.31 -0.26
C VAL A 54 -4.65 -7.01 -0.60
N VAL A 55 -3.74 -7.95 -0.34
CA VAL A 55 -2.33 -7.81 -0.70
C VAL A 55 -2.07 -8.59 -1.97
N VAL A 56 -1.70 -7.88 -3.02
CA VAL A 56 -1.43 -8.44 -4.36
C VAL A 56 0.08 -8.33 -4.65
N ALA A 57 0.64 -9.39 -5.23
CA ALA A 57 1.95 -9.33 -5.84
C ALA A 57 1.79 -8.75 -7.25
N GLY A 58 2.50 -7.67 -7.53
CA GLY A 58 2.38 -6.98 -8.81
C GLY A 58 3.53 -6.03 -9.03
N GLU A 59 3.37 -5.20 -10.05
CA GLU A 59 4.31 -4.15 -10.42
C GLU A 59 3.52 -2.88 -10.75
N LYS A 60 4.08 -1.71 -10.43
CA LYS A 60 3.50 -0.42 -10.83
C LYS A 60 3.49 -0.31 -12.35
N CYS A 61 2.35 0.02 -12.93
CA CYS A 61 2.19 0.13 -14.38
C CYS A 61 1.41 1.39 -14.78
N SER A 62 1.38 1.67 -16.08
CA SER A 62 0.53 2.71 -16.67
C SER A 62 -0.95 2.34 -16.55
N VAL A 63 -1.83 3.35 -16.67
CA VAL A 63 -3.29 3.17 -16.59
C VAL A 63 -3.80 2.17 -17.63
N ASP A 64 -3.25 2.19 -18.85
CA ASP A 64 -3.67 1.32 -19.97
C ASP A 64 -3.43 -0.18 -19.71
N GLU A 65 -2.44 -0.52 -18.89
CA GLU A 65 -2.09 -1.90 -18.55
C GLU A 65 -2.54 -2.30 -17.13
N ALA A 66 -3.18 -1.38 -16.42
CA ALA A 66 -3.56 -1.57 -15.04
C ALA A 66 -4.74 -2.51 -14.92
N GLU A 67 -4.58 -3.55 -14.09
CA GLU A 67 -5.71 -4.39 -13.68
C GLU A 67 -6.45 -3.80 -12.49
N GLY A 68 -5.80 -2.88 -11.76
CA GLY A 68 -6.41 -2.17 -10.66
C GLY A 68 -5.53 -1.08 -10.08
N CYS A 69 -6.01 -0.51 -8.97
CA CYS A 69 -5.29 0.51 -8.22
C CYS A 69 -5.14 0.11 -6.75
N GLY A 70 -4.04 0.56 -6.14
CA GLY A 70 -3.72 0.25 -4.76
C GLY A 70 -2.53 1.05 -4.26
N TYR A 71 -2.02 0.66 -3.10
CA TYR A 71 -0.94 1.36 -2.42
C TYR A 71 0.28 0.47 -2.34
N ILE A 72 1.46 1.03 -2.60
CA ILE A 72 2.71 0.30 -2.43
C ILE A 72 3.00 0.17 -0.93
N SER A 73 3.34 -1.04 -0.48
CA SER A 73 3.82 -1.26 0.89
C SER A 73 5.00 -0.33 1.21
N HIS A 74 4.90 0.42 2.31
CA HIS A 74 5.95 1.34 2.70
C HIS A 74 7.26 0.60 3.03
N PHE A 75 7.18 -0.67 3.45
CA PHE A 75 8.37 -1.50 3.65
C PHE A 75 9.22 -1.70 2.39
N ALA A 76 8.62 -1.59 1.19
CA ALA A 76 9.34 -1.70 -0.06
C ALA A 76 10.05 -0.39 -0.46
N THR A 77 9.58 0.75 0.06
CA THR A 77 10.02 2.10 -0.37
C THR A 77 10.67 2.92 0.75
N CYS A 78 10.63 2.44 2.00
CA CYS A 78 11.25 3.09 3.14
C CYS A 78 12.77 3.20 2.94
N SER A 79 13.28 4.43 2.99
CA SER A 79 14.70 4.75 2.79
C SER A 79 15.63 4.31 3.92
N ARG A 80 15.07 3.88 5.07
CA ARG A 80 15.79 3.51 6.31
C ARG A 80 15.60 2.03 6.70
N ARG A 81 15.24 1.19 5.74
CA ARG A 81 14.93 -0.24 5.91
C ARG A 81 16.09 -1.05 6.50
#